data_AF-A0A7I4XXM3-F1
#
_entry.id   AF-A0A7I4XXM3-F1
#
_cell.length_a   1.000
_cell.length_b   1.000
_cell.length_c   1.000
_cell.angle_alpha   90.00
_cell.angle_beta   90.00
_cell.angle_gamma   90.00
#
_symmetry.space_group_name_H-M   'P 1'
#
loop_
_entity.id
_entity.type
_entity.pdbx_description
1 polymer ?
#
loop_
_entity_poly.entity_id
_entity_poly.type
_entity_poly.pdbx_seq_one_letter_code
_entity_poly.pdbx_strand_id
1 'polypeptide(L)'
;MTPRDAIIHYLAYQVVITPEKKTTPRRIVFDASAHYSGEPSLNEVLHQGPLILPNLKGMLVRFRIGGIAMTADIEKAFLQVRLHEIDRDATRFLWIKDLSRPLVENNIVTYRFTRVTFGLNASPFLLAATINFHLETSTYDTKIATNIKDNMYVDNLLLAAETREEALC
;
A
#
# COMPACT_ATOMS: atom_id res chain seq x y z
N MET A 1 -2.65 28.29 -15.23
CA MET A 1 -3.19 27.08 -14.56
C MET A 1 -4.30 27.56 -13.64
N THR A 2 -5.56 27.22 -13.95
CA THR A 2 -6.68 27.52 -13.06
C THR A 2 -6.51 26.75 -11.74
N PRO A 3 -6.92 27.31 -10.59
CA PRO A 3 -6.97 26.54 -9.35
C PRO A 3 -7.84 25.32 -9.61
N ARG A 4 -7.30 24.11 -9.47
CA ARG A 4 -8.17 22.92 -9.42
C ARG A 4 -9.02 23.07 -8.18
N ASP A 5 -10.34 23.06 -8.34
CA ASP A 5 -11.23 22.89 -7.20
C ASP A 5 -10.79 21.65 -6.42
N ALA A 6 -10.82 21.75 -5.09
CA ALA A 6 -10.35 20.67 -4.23
C ALA A 6 -11.23 19.43 -4.44
N ILE A 7 -10.64 18.31 -4.87
CA ILE A 7 -11.34 17.04 -4.99
C ILE A 7 -11.61 16.52 -3.58
N ILE A 8 -12.88 16.40 -3.21
CA ILE A 8 -13.33 15.91 -1.90
C ILE A 8 -14.07 14.60 -2.12
N HIS A 9 -13.62 13.53 -1.48
CA HIS A 9 -14.27 12.23 -1.53
C HIS A 9 -14.19 11.52 -0.18
N TYR A 10 -15.26 10.80 0.18
CA TYR A 10 -15.40 10.08 1.44
C TYR A 10 -15.39 8.57 1.20
N LEU A 11 -14.34 7.90 1.70
CA LEU A 11 -14.21 6.46 1.69
C LEU A 11 -15.20 5.82 2.67
N ALA A 12 -15.93 4.82 2.19
CA ALA A 12 -16.63 3.89 3.06
C ALA A 12 -15.60 3.01 3.79
N TYR A 13 -15.94 2.54 4.98
CA TYR A 13 -15.14 1.55 5.69
C TYR A 13 -16.01 0.57 6.47
N GLN A 14 -15.46 -0.61 6.71
CA GLN A 14 -16.07 -1.65 7.51
C GLN A 14 -15.06 -2.29 8.44
N VAL A 15 -15.55 -2.79 9.59
CA VAL A 15 -14.73 -3.54 10.54
C VAL A 15 -14.79 -5.01 10.18
N VAL A 16 -13.65 -5.56 9.77
CA VAL A 16 -13.49 -6.99 9.53
C VAL A 16 -12.94 -7.64 10.80
N ILE A 17 -13.68 -8.60 11.34
CA ILE A 17 -13.30 -9.37 12.52
C ILE A 17 -12.87 -10.75 12.05
N THR A 18 -11.67 -11.18 12.45
CA THR A 18 -11.10 -12.49 12.12
C THR A 18 -10.57 -13.10 13.41
N PRO A 19 -11.44 -13.71 14.25
CA PRO A 19 -11.10 -14.13 15.61
C PRO A 19 -9.93 -15.11 15.69
N GLU A 20 -9.72 -15.89 14.63
CA GLU A 20 -8.66 -16.90 14.52
C GLU A 20 -7.26 -16.30 14.37
N LYS A 21 -7.14 -15.00 14.00
CA LYS A 21 -5.85 -14.32 13.87
C LYS A 21 -5.34 -13.90 15.25
N LYS A 22 -4.16 -14.42 15.64
CA LYS A 22 -3.52 -14.12 16.94
C LYS A 22 -3.11 -12.66 17.13
N THR A 23 -2.64 -11.98 16.07
CA THR A 23 -2.04 -10.64 16.17
C THR A 23 -3.00 -9.50 15.80
N THR A 24 -3.92 -9.73 14.85
CA THR A 24 -4.83 -8.68 14.35
C THR A 24 -6.24 -9.22 14.16
N PRO A 25 -6.96 -9.49 15.26
CA PRO A 25 -8.30 -10.07 15.21
C PRO A 25 -9.39 -9.10 14.71
N ARG A 26 -9.10 -7.79 14.65
CA ARG A 26 -9.99 -6.75 14.12
C ARG A 26 -9.18 -5.81 13.23
N ARG A 27 -9.70 -5.49 12.05
CA ARG A 27 -9.10 -4.52 11.12
C ARG A 27 -10.18 -3.66 10.49
N ILE A 28 -9.88 -2.38 10.29
CA ILE A 28 -10.71 -1.49 9.48
C ILE A 28 -10.27 -1.66 8.03
N VAL A 29 -11.22 -1.90 7.14
CA VAL A 29 -11.00 -1.98 5.69
C VAL A 29 -11.74 -0.83 5.05
N PHE A 30 -10.99 0.00 4.32
CA PHE A 30 -11.54 1.09 3.52
C PHE A 30 -11.87 0.57 2.13
N ASP A 31 -13.04 0.94 1.62
CA ASP A 31 -13.53 0.55 0.30
C ASP A 31 -13.56 1.78 -0.59
N ALA A 32 -12.59 1.86 -1.51
CA ALA A 32 -12.50 2.92 -2.52
C ALA A 32 -13.26 2.58 -3.81
N SER A 33 -13.88 1.40 -3.87
CA SER A 33 -14.79 0.98 -4.94
C SER A 33 -16.26 1.20 -4.56
N ALA A 34 -16.57 1.47 -3.29
CA ALA A 34 -17.91 1.85 -2.86
C ALA A 34 -18.33 3.20 -3.48
N HIS A 35 -19.53 3.24 -4.05
CA HIS A 35 -20.09 4.43 -4.70
C HIS A 35 -21.62 4.41 -4.66
N TYR A 36 -22.23 5.57 -4.86
CA TYR A 36 -23.67 5.68 -5.05
C TYR A 36 -24.06 5.23 -6.47
N SER A 37 -25.29 4.73 -6.66
CA SER A 37 -25.73 4.29 -7.99
C SER A 37 -25.66 5.44 -9.00
N GLY A 38 -24.94 5.21 -10.10
CA GLY A 38 -24.76 6.20 -11.18
C GLY A 38 -23.58 7.16 -10.97
N GLU A 39 -22.90 7.11 -9.83
CA GLU A 39 -21.71 7.92 -9.54
C GLU A 39 -20.43 7.07 -9.62
N PRO A 40 -19.29 7.61 -10.07
CA PRO A 40 -18.06 6.84 -10.10
C PRO A 40 -17.47 6.68 -8.70
N SER A 41 -16.86 5.54 -8.45
CA SER A 41 -16.01 5.29 -7.28
C SER A 41 -14.65 5.98 -7.40
N LEU A 42 -13.97 6.14 -6.26
CA LEU A 42 -12.61 6.69 -6.26
C LEU A 42 -11.65 5.86 -7.12
N ASN A 43 -11.74 4.53 -7.07
CA ASN A 43 -10.90 3.65 -7.88
C ASN A 43 -11.15 3.80 -9.39
N GLU A 44 -12.36 4.15 -9.82
CA GLU A 44 -12.65 4.36 -11.25
C GLU A 44 -12.08 5.67 -11.80
N VAL A 45 -11.92 6.68 -10.94
CA VAL A 45 -11.37 7.99 -11.35
C VAL A 45 -9.87 8.13 -11.06
N LEU A 46 -9.30 7.28 -10.22
CA LEU A 46 -7.87 7.25 -9.95
C LEU A 46 -7.09 6.63 -11.11
N HIS A 47 -6.04 7.31 -11.52
CA HIS A 47 -5.07 6.73 -12.45
C HIS A 47 -4.22 5.68 -11.72
N GLN A 48 -4.48 4.39 -11.99
CA GLN A 48 -3.81 3.26 -11.36
C GLN A 48 -2.28 3.25 -11.56
N GLY A 49 -1.80 3.81 -12.68
CA GLY A 49 -0.41 3.67 -13.11
C GLY A 49 -0.11 2.28 -13.71
N PRO A 50 1.07 2.11 -14.33
CA PRO A 50 1.49 0.85 -14.93
C PRO A 50 1.79 -0.23 -13.88
N LEU A 51 1.58 -1.49 -14.24
CA LEU A 51 2.00 -2.64 -13.43
C LEU A 51 3.52 -2.82 -13.53
N ILE A 52 4.25 -2.45 -12.48
CA ILE A 52 5.72 -2.49 -12.41
C ILE A 52 6.26 -3.60 -11.50
N LEU A 53 5.50 -4.69 -11.35
CA LEU A 53 5.94 -5.84 -10.57
C LEU A 53 6.84 -6.77 -11.41
N PRO A 54 7.90 -7.36 -10.81
CA PRO A 54 8.72 -8.35 -11.49
C PRO A 54 7.91 -9.59 -11.86
N ASN A 55 8.44 -10.38 -12.81
CA ASN A 55 7.81 -11.63 -13.20
C ASN A 55 7.83 -12.63 -12.03
N LEU A 56 6.64 -12.87 -11.44
CA LEU A 56 6.48 -13.77 -10.30
C LEU A 56 7.01 -15.19 -10.57
N LYS A 57 6.84 -15.73 -11.78
CA LYS A 57 7.36 -17.07 -12.12
C LYS A 57 8.89 -17.07 -12.11
N GLY A 58 9.51 -16.04 -12.68
CA GLY A 58 10.96 -15.87 -12.69
C GLY A 58 11.53 -15.76 -11.27
N MET A 59 10.88 -14.97 -10.41
CA MET A 59 11.24 -14.87 -8.99
C MET A 59 11.18 -16.23 -8.28
N LEU A 60 10.07 -16.96 -8.43
CA LEU A 60 9.88 -18.26 -7.77
C LEU A 60 10.84 -19.34 -8.26
N VAL A 61 11.35 -19.23 -9.50
CA VAL A 61 12.39 -20.11 -10.01
C VAL A 61 13.73 -19.75 -9.38
N ARG A 62 14.15 -18.47 -9.40
CA ARG A 62 15.40 -18.03 -8.77
C ARG A 62 15.45 -18.34 -7.28
N PHE A 63 14.35 -18.12 -6.58
CA PHE A 63 14.20 -18.43 -5.15
C PHE A 63 14.40 -19.92 -4.83
N ARG A 64 14.16 -20.83 -5.80
CA ARG A 64 14.31 -22.28 -5.64
C ARG A 64 15.68 -22.82 -6.05
N ILE A 65 16.50 -22.03 -6.74
CA ILE A 65 17.79 -22.52 -7.25
C ILE A 65 18.81 -22.60 -6.12
N GLY A 66 18.88 -21.60 -5.24
CA GLY A 66 19.88 -21.56 -4.17
C GLY A 66 19.61 -22.53 -3.03
N GLY A 67 20.68 -23.02 -2.39
CA GLY A 67 20.60 -23.89 -1.22
C GLY A 67 19.99 -23.25 0.04
N ILE A 68 19.93 -21.91 0.11
CA ILE A 68 19.42 -21.14 1.25
C ILE A 68 18.37 -20.13 0.77
N ALA A 69 17.17 -20.19 1.35
CA ALA A 69 16.08 -19.27 1.08
C ALA A 69 16.01 -18.16 2.13
N MET A 70 15.88 -16.91 1.67
CA MET A 70 15.73 -15.73 2.51
C MET A 70 14.47 -14.96 2.15
N THR A 71 13.73 -14.53 3.16
CA THR A 71 12.51 -13.74 2.97
C THR A 71 12.54 -12.54 3.88
N ALA A 72 12.13 -11.38 3.38
CA ALA A 72 11.91 -10.20 4.19
C ALA A 72 10.57 -9.54 3.81
N ASP A 73 9.95 -8.88 4.77
CA ASP A 73 8.70 -8.13 4.59
C ASP A 73 8.93 -6.68 5.04
N ILE A 74 8.47 -5.73 4.24
CA ILE A 74 8.53 -4.31 4.61
C ILE A 74 7.32 -4.01 5.50
N GLU A 75 7.53 -3.98 6.81
CA GLU A 75 6.46 -3.71 7.77
C GLU A 75 5.74 -2.40 7.44
N LYS A 76 4.42 -2.50 7.19
CA LYS A 76 3.54 -1.35 6.88
C LYS A 76 4.03 -0.52 5.69
N ALA A 77 4.53 -1.18 4.63
CA ALA A 77 5.12 -0.54 3.45
C ALA A 77 4.32 0.66 2.90
N PHE A 78 3.01 0.51 2.68
CA PHE A 78 2.16 1.60 2.17
C PHE A 78 2.12 2.84 3.08
N LEU A 79 2.19 2.64 4.41
CA LEU A 79 2.17 3.73 5.38
C LEU A 79 3.49 4.53 5.41
N GLN A 80 4.54 4.05 4.73
CA GLN A 80 5.79 4.80 4.56
C GLN A 80 5.67 5.85 3.44
N VAL A 81 4.72 5.70 2.50
CA VAL A 81 4.56 6.60 1.36
C VAL A 81 3.58 7.73 1.71
N ARG A 82 4.01 8.98 1.59
CA ARG A 82 3.18 10.17 1.90
C ARG A 82 2.27 10.54 0.73
N LEU A 83 1.02 10.85 1.05
CA LEU A 83 0.12 11.54 0.10
C LEU A 83 0.46 13.03 0.07
N HIS A 84 0.51 13.57 -1.14
CA HIS A 84 0.63 15.02 -1.35
C HIS A 84 -0.56 15.74 -0.73
N GLU A 85 -0.34 16.93 -0.17
CA GLU A 85 -1.34 17.59 0.69
C GLU A 85 -2.65 17.88 -0.06
N ILE A 86 -2.54 18.21 -1.34
CA ILE A 86 -3.66 18.51 -2.23
C ILE A 86 -4.56 17.29 -2.49
N ASP A 87 -4.02 16.07 -2.40
CA ASP A 87 -4.74 14.84 -2.72
C ASP A 87 -5.40 14.20 -1.48
N ARG A 88 -5.04 14.65 -0.28
CA ARG A 88 -5.52 14.05 0.98
C ARG A 88 -7.04 14.12 1.10
N ASP A 89 -7.65 15.16 0.54
CA ASP A 89 -9.09 15.37 0.62
C ASP A 89 -9.92 14.39 -0.23
N ALA A 90 -9.30 13.70 -1.19
CA ALA A 90 -9.92 12.58 -1.91
C ALA A 90 -10.00 11.29 -1.07
N THR A 91 -9.35 11.26 0.10
CA THR A 91 -9.24 10.08 0.98
C THR A 91 -9.84 10.33 2.35
N ARG A 92 -10.88 11.17 2.43
CA ARG A 92 -11.57 11.46 3.70
C ARG A 92 -12.40 10.26 4.14
N PHE A 93 -12.73 10.19 5.42
CA PHE A 93 -13.73 9.28 5.95
C PHE A 93 -14.36 9.90 7.20
N LEU A 94 -15.61 9.53 7.45
CA LEU A 94 -16.34 9.97 8.64
C LEU A 94 -16.04 9.02 9.81
N TRP A 95 -16.00 9.53 11.02
CA TRP A 95 -15.80 8.72 12.22
C TRP A 95 -16.76 9.18 13.31
N ILE A 96 -17.41 8.21 13.96
CA ILE A 96 -18.33 8.47 15.06
C ILE A 96 -17.53 8.42 16.36
N LYS A 97 -17.53 9.53 17.13
CA LYS A 97 -16.77 9.61 18.39
C LYS A 97 -17.34 8.68 19.46
N ASP A 98 -18.67 8.66 19.58
CA ASP A 98 -19.40 7.92 20.59
C ASP A 98 -20.62 7.24 19.96
N LEU A 99 -20.59 5.90 19.90
CA LEU A 99 -21.66 5.07 19.32
C LEU A 99 -22.94 5.06 20.17
N SER A 100 -22.89 5.52 21.43
CA SER A 100 -24.07 5.63 22.30
C SER A 100 -24.87 6.91 22.08
N ARG A 101 -24.29 7.88 21.35
CA ARG A 101 -24.90 9.17 21.05
C ARG A 101 -25.53 9.18 19.65
N PRO A 102 -26.54 10.03 19.42
CA PRO A 102 -27.13 10.18 18.09
C PRO A 102 -26.09 10.65 17.06
N LEU A 103 -26.38 10.40 15.78
CA LEU A 103 -25.59 10.86 14.63
C LEU A 103 -25.83 12.36 14.39
N VAL A 104 -25.25 13.18 15.26
CA VAL A 104 -25.27 14.66 15.18
C VAL A 104 -23.88 15.20 14.88
N GLU A 105 -23.80 16.40 14.32
CA GLU A 105 -22.57 17.00 13.82
C GLU A 105 -21.41 17.00 14.83
N ASN A 106 -21.69 17.29 16.11
CA ASN A 106 -20.66 17.29 17.16
C ASN A 106 -20.12 15.89 17.52
N ASN A 107 -20.81 14.82 17.12
CA ASN A 107 -20.44 13.41 17.32
C ASN A 107 -19.74 12.79 16.09
N ILE A 108 -19.66 13.52 14.98
CA ILE A 108 -19.03 13.07 13.74
C ILE A 108 -17.72 13.84 13.54
N VAL A 109 -16.66 13.13 13.15
CA VAL A 109 -15.35 13.71 12.78
C VAL A 109 -15.03 13.32 11.36
N THR A 110 -14.47 14.25 10.59
CA THR A 110 -13.84 13.91 9.31
C THR A 110 -12.36 13.69 9.54
N TYR A 111 -11.88 12.50 9.22
CA TYR A 111 -10.46 12.20 9.08
C TYR A 111 -10.08 12.12 7.61
N ARG A 112 -8.78 12.21 7.31
CA ARG A 112 -8.22 12.02 5.97
C ARG A 112 -6.88 11.33 6.07
N PHE A 113 -6.53 10.54 5.07
CA PHE A 113 -5.23 9.89 5.05
C PHE A 113 -4.11 10.88 4.72
N THR A 114 -2.96 10.68 5.35
CA THR A 114 -1.72 11.41 5.05
C THR A 114 -0.67 10.52 4.38
N ARG A 115 -1.02 9.25 4.19
CA ARG A 115 -0.20 8.16 3.66
C ARG A 115 -1.04 7.33 2.70
N VAL A 116 -0.36 6.66 1.78
CA VAL A 116 -1.01 5.70 0.88
C VAL A 116 -1.62 4.57 1.71
N THR A 117 -2.82 4.14 1.35
CA THR A 117 -3.58 3.12 2.08
C THR A 117 -3.87 1.90 1.24
N PHE A 118 -4.20 0.80 1.92
CA PHE A 118 -4.81 -0.34 1.25
C PHE A 118 -6.21 0.01 0.75
N GLY A 119 -6.57 -0.50 -0.43
CA GLY A 119 -7.89 -0.33 -1.03
C GLY A 119 -7.92 0.59 -2.26
N LEU A 120 -6.92 1.45 -2.44
CA LEU A 120 -6.78 2.23 -3.67
C LEU A 120 -6.09 1.38 -4.76
N ASN A 121 -6.61 1.43 -5.98
CA ASN A 121 -6.02 0.73 -7.12
C ASN A 121 -4.60 1.25 -7.46
N ALA A 122 -4.32 2.52 -7.21
CA ALA A 122 -3.03 3.15 -7.45
C ALA A 122 -1.97 2.82 -6.39
N SER A 123 -2.37 2.32 -5.21
CA SER A 123 -1.45 2.07 -4.10
C SER A 123 -0.29 1.13 -4.44
N PRO A 124 -0.50 -0.01 -5.13
CA PRO A 124 0.60 -0.90 -5.52
C PRO A 124 1.64 -0.22 -6.41
N PHE A 125 1.19 0.59 -7.37
CA PHE A 125 2.08 1.35 -8.24
C PHE A 125 2.87 2.39 -7.45
N LEU A 126 2.20 3.18 -6.59
CA LEU A 126 2.86 4.22 -5.79
C LEU A 126 3.94 3.62 -4.89
N LEU A 127 3.67 2.47 -4.27
CA LEU A 127 4.65 1.78 -3.44
C LEU A 127 5.82 1.28 -4.28
N ALA A 128 5.56 0.54 -5.36
CA ALA A 128 6.60 -0.03 -6.20
C ALA A 128 7.46 1.06 -6.88
N ALA A 129 6.87 2.17 -7.30
CA ALA A 129 7.60 3.30 -7.88
C ALA A 129 8.52 3.96 -6.84
N THR A 130 8.04 4.10 -5.60
CA THR A 130 8.84 4.64 -4.49
C THR A 130 10.02 3.74 -4.16
N ILE A 131 9.79 2.42 -4.08
CA ILE A 131 10.84 1.42 -3.87
C ILE A 131 11.87 1.48 -5.01
N ASN A 132 11.42 1.44 -6.27
CA ASN A 132 12.31 1.49 -7.43
C ASN A 132 13.14 2.77 -7.45
N PHE A 133 12.54 3.92 -7.16
CA PHE A 133 13.26 5.19 -7.05
C PHE A 133 14.38 5.12 -6.01
N HIS A 134 14.12 4.57 -4.82
CA HIS A 134 15.15 4.40 -3.78
C HIS A 134 16.25 3.41 -4.19
N LEU A 135 15.90 2.31 -4.87
CA LEU A 135 16.88 1.33 -5.35
C LEU A 135 17.75 1.91 -6.48
N GLU A 136 17.17 2.68 -7.39
CA GLU A 136 17.86 3.29 -8.54
C GLU A 136 18.75 4.48 -8.15
N THR A 137 18.37 5.22 -7.09
CA THR A 137 19.16 6.35 -6.56
C THR A 137 20.11 5.96 -5.44
N SER A 138 20.12 4.69 -5.03
CA SER A 138 21.01 4.18 -4.00
C SER A 138 22.47 4.27 -4.45
N THR A 139 23.33 4.81 -3.58
CA THR A 139 24.79 4.88 -3.80
C THR A 139 25.54 3.69 -3.20
N TYR A 140 24.82 2.68 -2.69
CA TYR A 140 25.40 1.59 -1.91
C TYR A 140 26.04 0.52 -2.81
N ASP A 141 25.27 -0.51 -3.20
CA ASP A 141 25.72 -1.55 -4.12
C ASP A 141 24.62 -1.76 -5.16
N THR A 142 24.94 -1.42 -6.41
CA THR A 142 24.03 -1.52 -7.55
C THR A 142 23.62 -2.97 -7.83
N LYS A 143 24.47 -3.96 -7.54
CA LYS A 143 24.14 -5.38 -7.71
C LYS A 143 23.10 -5.80 -6.68
N ILE A 144 23.29 -5.45 -5.41
CA ILE A 144 22.31 -5.73 -4.35
C ILE A 144 20.99 -5.02 -4.65
N ALA A 145 21.03 -3.74 -5.04
CA ALA A 145 19.84 -2.97 -5.39
C ALA A 145 19.07 -3.59 -6.56
N THR A 146 19.77 -4.04 -7.60
CA THR A 146 19.16 -4.74 -8.76
C THR A 146 18.57 -6.08 -8.33
N ASN A 147 19.28 -6.84 -7.48
CA ASN A 147 18.79 -8.12 -6.98
C ASN A 147 17.53 -7.97 -6.13
N ILE A 148 17.47 -6.94 -5.27
CA ILE A 148 16.27 -6.61 -4.50
C ILE A 148 15.15 -6.22 -5.47
N LYS A 149 15.41 -5.34 -6.44
CA LYS A 149 14.41 -4.89 -7.42
C LYS A 149 13.79 -6.05 -8.18
N ASP A 150 14.60 -6.98 -8.66
CA ASP A 150 14.14 -8.11 -9.48
C ASP A 150 13.40 -9.18 -8.66
N ASN A 151 13.51 -9.15 -7.34
CA ASN A 151 12.91 -10.14 -6.46
C ASN A 151 12.01 -9.56 -5.35
N MET A 152 11.57 -8.31 -5.51
CA MET A 152 10.54 -7.69 -4.67
C MET A 152 9.15 -7.92 -5.28
N TYR A 153 8.25 -8.54 -4.54
CA TYR A 153 6.84 -8.66 -4.89
C TYR A 153 6.00 -7.82 -3.93
N VAL A 154 5.60 -6.63 -4.38
CA VAL A 154 4.90 -5.63 -3.56
C VAL A 154 5.75 -5.22 -2.35
N ASP A 155 5.50 -5.79 -1.18
CA ASP A 155 6.18 -5.59 0.09
C ASP A 155 7.05 -6.78 0.53
N ASN A 156 7.00 -7.90 -0.21
CA ASN A 156 7.70 -9.13 0.11
C ASN A 156 8.96 -9.29 -0.76
N LEU A 157 10.12 -9.44 -0.12
CA LEU A 157 11.40 -9.71 -0.76
C LEU A 157 11.74 -11.20 -0.67
N LEU A 158 12.07 -11.82 -1.80
CA LEU A 158 12.45 -13.24 -1.89
C LEU A 158 13.85 -13.36 -2.46
N LEU A 159 14.82 -13.82 -1.67
CA LEU A 159 16.20 -14.00 -2.11
C LEU A 159 16.64 -15.45 -1.91
N ALA A 160 17.65 -15.86 -2.67
CA ALA A 160 18.31 -17.15 -2.50
C ALA A 160 19.83 -16.97 -2.52
N ALA A 161 20.52 -17.82 -1.79
CA ALA A 161 21.98 -17.88 -1.69
C ALA A 161 22.44 -19.35 -1.72
N GLU A 162 23.68 -19.60 -2.14
CA GLU A 162 24.26 -20.96 -2.12
C GLU A 162 25.02 -21.23 -0.82
N THR A 163 25.58 -20.19 -0.22
CA THR A 163 26.38 -20.27 1.01
C THR A 163 25.82 -19.41 2.12
N ARG A 164 26.17 -19.75 3.36
CA ARG A 164 25.74 -18.98 4.52
C ARG A 164 26.36 -17.58 4.53
N GLU A 165 27.59 -17.47 4.05
CA GLU A 165 28.31 -16.20 3.92
C GLU A 165 27.59 -15.26 2.97
N GLU A 166 27.15 -15.74 1.80
CA GLU A 166 26.32 -14.97 0.86
C GLU A 166 24.96 -14.56 1.47
N ALA A 167 24.38 -15.40 2.32
CA ALA A 167 23.09 -15.12 2.96
C ALA A 167 23.18 -14.09 4.10
N LEU A 168 24.37 -13.85 4.66
CA LEU A 168 24.58 -12.98 5.82
C LEU A 168 25.29 -11.65 5.49
N CYS A 169 25.78 -11.50 4.26
CA CYS A 169 26.47 -10.30 3.77
C CYS A 169 25.47 -9.22 3.33
#